data_AF-A0A976JEF1-F1
#
_entry.id   AF-A0A976JEF1-F1
#
_cell.length_a   1.000
_cell.length_b   1.000
_cell.length_c   1.000
_cell.angle_alpha   90.00
_cell.angle_beta   90.00
_cell.angle_gamma   90.00
#
_symmetry.space_group_name_H-M   'P 1'
#
loop_
_entity.id
_entity.type
_entity.pdbx_description
1 polymer ?
#
loop_
_entity_poly.entity_id
_entity_poly.type
_entity_poly.pdbx_seq_one_letter_code
_entity_poly.pdbx_strand_id
1 'polypeptide(L)'
;MPDVDKGYEFLQGQGMARTLRTESIPAYRGVITDRRGEPLAVSTPVVTLWANPQLVNVESPALKELAKTLAISHGELKQRLIRYAGKEFMYLERQL
;
A
#
# COMPACT_ATOMS: atom_id res chain seq x y z
N MET A 1 32.73 19.35 -16.73
CA MET A 1 32.20 18.23 -17.54
C MET A 1 30.80 17.92 -17.03
N PRO A 2 29.73 18.09 -17.82
CA PRO A 2 28.34 18.08 -17.31
C PRO A 2 27.59 16.75 -17.48
N ASP A 3 28.28 15.67 -17.87
CA ASP A 3 27.63 14.41 -18.29
C ASP A 3 27.72 13.27 -17.25
N VAL A 4 28.57 13.42 -16.22
CA VAL A 4 28.81 12.37 -15.20
C VAL A 4 27.66 12.28 -14.19
N ASP A 5 26.98 13.40 -13.93
CA ASP A 5 25.91 13.48 -12.91
C ASP A 5 24.63 12.76 -13.34
N LYS A 6 24.30 12.74 -14.64
CA LYS A 6 23.08 12.08 -15.15
C LYS A 6 23.17 10.56 -15.10
N GLY A 7 24.35 9.99 -15.37
CA GLY A 7 24.58 8.55 -15.30
C GLY A 7 24.46 8.04 -13.87
N TYR A 8 24.97 8.80 -12.90
CA TYR A 8 24.88 8.48 -11.48
C TYR A 8 23.42 8.46 -10.99
N GLU A 9 22.64 9.53 -11.26
CA GLU A 9 21.22 9.57 -10.86
C GLU A 9 20.41 8.46 -11.51
N PHE A 10 20.66 8.16 -12.79
CA PHE A 10 20.01 7.06 -13.49
C PHE A 10 20.33 5.71 -12.84
N LEU A 11 21.60 5.41 -12.58
CA LEU A 11 22.02 4.15 -11.97
C LEU A 11 21.53 4.03 -10.52
N GLN A 12 21.48 5.14 -9.78
CA GLN A 12 20.93 5.18 -8.43
C GLN A 12 19.42 4.91 -8.45
N GLY A 13 18.66 5.53 -9.36
CA GLY A 13 17.24 5.24 -9.56
C GLY A 13 16.98 3.79 -9.99
N GLN A 14 17.84 3.25 -10.87
CA GLN A 14 17.82 1.85 -11.29
C GLN A 14 18.17 0.88 -10.15
N GLY A 15 18.99 1.31 -9.17
CA GLY A 15 19.29 0.58 -7.94
C GLY A 15 18.14 0.64 -6.94
N MET A 16 17.49 1.79 -6.78
CA MET A 16 16.32 1.97 -5.91
C MET A 16 15.11 1.18 -6.44
N ALA A 17 14.84 1.20 -7.75
CA ALA A 17 13.77 0.42 -8.37
C ALA A 17 13.96 -1.11 -8.26
N ARG A 18 15.22 -1.56 -8.12
CA ARG A 18 15.59 -2.97 -7.95
C ARG A 18 15.96 -3.33 -6.51
N THR A 19 15.85 -2.38 -5.58
CA THR A 19 16.05 -2.66 -4.16
C THR A 19 14.95 -3.63 -3.76
N LEU A 20 15.34 -4.87 -3.48
CA LEU A 20 14.48 -5.93 -3.00
C LEU A 20 13.61 -5.39 -1.86
N ARG A 21 12.33 -5.13 -2.15
CA ARG A 21 11.35 -4.79 -1.12
C ARG A 21 10.99 -6.09 -0.42
N THR A 22 11.39 -6.21 0.84
CA THR A 22 10.97 -7.35 1.66
C THR A 22 9.55 -7.09 2.14
N GLU A 23 8.58 -7.80 1.57
CA GLU A 23 7.23 -7.87 2.13
C GLU A 23 7.16 -8.99 3.16
N SER A 24 6.67 -8.68 4.36
CA SER A 24 6.47 -9.69 5.40
C SER A 24 5.23 -10.52 5.08
N ILE A 25 5.40 -11.83 4.88
CA ILE A 25 4.27 -12.76 4.79
C ILE A 25 3.74 -12.97 6.22
N PRO A 26 2.50 -12.56 6.55
CA PRO A 26 1.98 -12.72 7.89
C PRO A 26 1.76 -14.20 8.20
N ALA A 27 2.34 -14.67 9.31
CA ALA A 27 2.04 -16.00 9.83
C ALA A 27 0.62 -16.04 10.41
N TYR A 28 -0.07 -17.17 10.24
CA TYR A 28 -1.39 -17.37 10.82
C TYR A 28 -1.26 -17.54 12.34
N ARG A 29 -2.02 -16.76 13.11
CA ARG A 29 -2.03 -16.91 14.58
C ARG A 29 -2.89 -18.11 14.96
N GLY A 30 -2.37 -18.95 15.86
CA GLY A 30 -3.09 -20.11 16.37
C GLY A 30 -4.38 -19.74 17.09
N VAL A 31 -5.35 -20.66 17.06
CA VAL A 31 -6.60 -20.51 17.81
C VAL A 31 -6.30 -20.59 19.31
N ILE A 32 -6.86 -19.68 20.08
CA ILE A 32 -6.83 -19.72 21.55
C ILE A 32 -8.12 -20.37 22.01
N THR A 33 -8.04 -21.44 22.80
CA THR A 33 -9.20 -22.18 23.34
C THR A 33 -9.27 -22.10 24.87
N ASP A 34 -10.45 -22.20 25.47
CA ASP A 34 -10.63 -22.43 26.92
C ASP A 34 -10.20 -23.88 27.29
N ARG A 35 -10.16 -24.19 28.59
CA ARG A 35 -9.86 -25.51 29.17
C ARG A 35 -10.75 -26.65 28.65
N ARG A 36 -11.90 -26.31 28.05
CA ARG A 36 -12.86 -27.25 27.47
C ARG A 36 -12.74 -27.39 25.94
N GLY A 37 -11.77 -26.71 25.32
CA GLY A 37 -11.56 -26.74 23.86
C GLY A 37 -12.37 -25.71 23.07
N GLU A 38 -13.25 -24.94 23.74
CA GLU A 38 -14.05 -23.92 23.08
C GLU A 38 -13.19 -22.73 22.61
N PRO A 39 -13.35 -22.24 21.37
CA PRO A 39 -12.54 -21.16 20.83
C PRO A 39 -12.86 -19.82 21.51
N LEU A 40 -11.82 -19.14 22.01
CA LEU A 40 -11.86 -17.80 22.60
C LEU A 40 -11.32 -16.72 21.66
N ALA A 41 -10.34 -17.05 20.81
CA ALA A 41 -9.82 -16.15 19.78
C ALA A 41 -9.39 -16.93 18.54
N VAL A 42 -9.89 -16.51 17.37
CA VAL A 42 -9.63 -17.14 16.08
C VAL A 42 -9.10 -16.08 15.12
N SER A 43 -8.11 -16.44 14.31
CA SER A 43 -7.60 -15.56 13.26
C SER A 43 -8.55 -15.57 12.06
N THR A 44 -9.21 -14.46 11.78
CA THR A 44 -9.98 -14.31 10.54
C THR A 44 -9.07 -13.78 9.44
N PRO A 45 -9.07 -14.39 8.23
CA PRO A 45 -8.32 -13.85 7.11
C PRO A 45 -8.91 -12.47 6.76
N VAL A 46 -8.05 -11.47 6.65
CA VAL A 46 -8.43 -10.10 6.27
C VAL A 46 -7.54 -9.58 5.16
N VAL A 47 -8.07 -8.68 4.33
CA VAL A 47 -7.34 -8.08 3.21
C VAL A 47 -6.93 -6.65 3.56
N THR A 48 -5.73 -6.25 3.18
CA THR A 48 -5.26 -4.86 3.30
C THR A 48 -4.93 -4.33 1.91
N LEU A 49 -5.53 -3.20 1.55
CA LEU A 49 -5.30 -2.53 0.27
C LEU A 49 -4.28 -1.41 0.45
N TRP A 50 -3.30 -1.35 -0.44
CA TRP A 50 -2.30 -0.29 -0.50
C TRP A 50 -2.11 0.17 -1.94
N ALA A 51 -1.54 1.35 -2.12
CA ALA A 51 -1.20 1.90 -3.41
C ALA A 51 0.19 2.54 -3.39
N ASN A 52 0.82 2.61 -4.57
CA ASN A 52 1.93 3.52 -4.83
C ASN A 52 1.37 4.82 -5.45
N PRO A 53 1.32 5.94 -4.70
CA PRO A 53 0.81 7.23 -5.18
C PRO A 53 1.46 7.73 -6.46
N GLN A 54 2.74 7.43 -6.68
CA GLN A 54 3.50 7.88 -7.87
C GLN A 54 3.01 7.22 -9.17
N LEU A 55 2.32 6.08 -9.06
CA LEU A 55 1.79 5.32 -10.20
C LEU A 55 0.29 5.57 -10.42
N VAL A 56 -0.36 6.34 -9.54
CA VAL A 56 -1.80 6.59 -9.60
C VAL A 56 -2.08 7.88 -10.37
N ASN A 57 -2.85 7.77 -11.45
CA ASN A 57 -3.39 8.93 -12.15
C ASN A 57 -4.58 9.52 -11.38
N VAL A 58 -4.38 10.66 -10.72
CA VAL A 58 -5.39 11.36 -9.92
C VAL A 58 -6.54 11.96 -10.72
N GLU A 59 -6.41 12.09 -12.05
CA GLU A 59 -7.47 12.56 -12.95
C GLU A 59 -8.23 11.41 -13.61
N SER A 60 -7.88 10.15 -13.29
CA SER A 60 -8.56 8.99 -13.84
C SER A 60 -10.03 8.94 -13.39
N PRO A 61 -10.99 8.71 -14.31
CA PRO A 61 -12.39 8.48 -13.94
C PRO A 61 -12.58 7.31 -12.96
N ALA A 62 -11.69 6.31 -13.01
CA ALA A 62 -11.72 5.15 -12.12
C ALA A 62 -11.49 5.51 -10.64
N LEU A 63 -10.89 6.67 -10.36
CA LEU A 63 -10.66 7.12 -8.99
C LEU A 63 -11.99 7.37 -8.24
N LYS A 64 -13.03 7.76 -8.96
CA LYS A 64 -14.37 7.97 -8.40
C LYS A 64 -15.01 6.65 -7.95
N GLU A 65 -14.87 5.60 -8.75
CA GLU A 65 -15.33 4.25 -8.38
C GLU A 65 -14.53 3.71 -7.20
N LEU A 66 -13.20 3.87 -7.21
CA LEU A 66 -12.36 3.45 -6.08
C LEU A 66 -12.77 4.15 -4.77
N ALA A 67 -12.99 5.47 -4.80
CA ALA A 67 -13.44 6.22 -3.63
C ALA A 67 -14.78 5.70 -3.09
N LYS A 68 -15.72 5.36 -3.99
CA LYS A 68 -17.01 4.78 -3.64
C LYS A 68 -16.86 3.41 -2.96
N THR A 69 -16.02 2.53 -3.50
CA THR A 69 -15.74 1.22 -2.89
C THR A 69 -15.07 1.35 -1.52
N LEU A 70 -14.19 2.33 -1.36
CA LEU A 70 -13.53 2.65 -0.09
C LEU A 70 -14.42 3.45 0.88
N ALA A 71 -15.67 3.74 0.52
CA ALA A 71 -16.61 4.54 1.31
C ALA A 71 -16.08 5.92 1.75
N ILE A 72 -15.17 6.52 0.98
CA ILE A 72 -14.64 7.87 1.21
C ILE A 72 -15.00 8.81 0.06
N SER A 73 -14.93 10.12 0.28
CA SER A 73 -15.22 11.07 -0.78
C SER A 73 -14.12 11.09 -1.85
N HIS A 74 -14.50 11.30 -3.11
CA HIS A 74 -13.53 11.43 -4.22
C HIS A 74 -12.49 12.55 -3.96
N GLY A 75 -12.94 13.68 -3.41
CA GLY A 75 -12.08 14.80 -3.06
C GLY A 75 -11.06 14.43 -1.97
N GLU A 76 -11.50 13.69 -0.95
CA GLU A 76 -10.63 13.19 0.11
C GLU A 76 -9.59 12.20 -0.41
N LEU A 77 -9.97 11.23 -1.24
CA LEU A 77 -9.03 10.28 -1.84
C LEU A 77 -7.99 11.02 -2.70
N LYS A 78 -8.43 11.98 -3.51
CA LYS A 78 -7.54 12.81 -4.34
C LYS A 78 -6.54 13.60 -3.49
N GLN A 79 -7.02 14.24 -2.41
CA GLN A 79 -6.15 14.96 -1.47
C GLN A 79 -5.16 14.05 -0.76
N ARG A 80 -5.57 12.84 -0.36
CA ARG A 80 -4.66 11.83 0.21
C ARG A 80 -3.59 11.43 -0.79
N LEU A 81 -3.94 11.16 -2.04
CA LEU A 81 -2.96 10.81 -3.08
C LEU A 81 -1.95 11.94 -3.33
N ILE A 82 -2.41 13.18 -3.43
CA ILE A 82 -1.53 14.36 -3.60
C ILE A 82 -0.59 14.51 -2.40
N ARG A 83 -1.11 14.37 -1.17
CA ARG A 83 -0.30 14.45 0.06
C ARG A 83 0.80 13.38 0.10
N TYR A 84 0.54 12.21 -0.45
CA TYR A 84 1.47 11.09 -0.48
C TYR A 84 2.25 10.98 -1.80
N ALA A 85 2.16 11.94 -2.72
CA ALA A 85 2.77 11.87 -4.06
C ALA A 85 4.29 11.62 -4.06
N GLY A 86 5.01 12.05 -3.03
CA GLY A 86 6.44 11.79 -2.86
C GLY A 86 6.79 10.40 -2.29
N LYS A 87 5.80 9.59 -1.94
CA LYS A 87 6.00 8.26 -1.32
C LYS A 87 5.65 7.15 -2.31
N GLU A 88 6.30 6.01 -2.13
CA GLU A 88 6.06 4.82 -2.97
C GLU A 88 5.06 3.84 -2.37
N PHE A 89 4.48 4.18 -1.21
CA PHE A 89 3.56 3.34 -0.44
C PHE A 89 2.58 4.19 0.38
N MET A 90 1.29 3.86 0.30
CA MET A 90 0.25 4.32 1.21
C MET A 90 -0.82 3.24 1.42
N TYR A 91 -1.37 3.14 2.63
CA TYR A 91 -2.57 2.33 2.86
C TYR A 91 -3.80 3.02 2.27
N LEU A 92 -4.63 2.25 1.58
CA LEU A 92 -5.95 2.64 1.14
C LEU A 92 -7.00 2.23 2.18
N GLU A 93 -7.01 0.94 2.54
CA GLU A 93 -7.92 0.34 3.51
C GLU A 93 -7.22 -0.81 4.25
N ARG A 94 -7.57 -1.04 5.52
CA ARG A 94 -6.96 -2.09 6.34
C ARG A 94 -8.04 -3.00 6.91
N GLN A 95 -7.75 -4.30 6.91
CA GLN A 95 -8.58 -5.30 7.58
C GLN A 95 -10.00 -5.44 7.00
N LEU A 96 -10.11 -5.50 5.68
CA LEU A 96 -11.34 -5.90 4.95
C LEU A 96 -11.69 -7.37 5.19
#